data_AF-A0AA86V7C8-F1
#
_entry.id   AF-A0AA86V7C8-F1
#
_cell.length_a   1.000
_cell.length_b   1.000
_cell.length_c   1.000
_cell.angle_alpha   90.00
_cell.angle_beta   90.00
_cell.angle_gamma   90.00
#
_symmetry.space_group_name_H-M   'P 1'
#
loop_
_entity.id
_entity.type
_entity.pdbx_description
1 polymer ?
#
loop_
_entity_poly.entity_id
_entity_poly.type
_entity_poly.pdbx_seq_one_letter_code
_entity_poly.pdbx_strand_id
1 'polypeptide(L)'
;MFQNYGAFIEKDGAGIRGTIKITGFKNGDIDLSKSLWTYQVGLQGEFLQLYTEENEYSEWIELTPDAISSTFTWYKTYFDVPGGTDPVALDLKSMGKGQAWVNGHHIGRYWTRVSPESGCKQVCDYRGAYDSDKCLTNCGKPTQTLYHVPRSWLRESNNLLVILEETAGNPFGISVKLHLSRLICAQVSESNYPTLQKLLNADLIVEEVTANNTIPELHLYCQEGHTISSITFASFGTPGGTCQNFSRGNCHAPSSISVVSKECQGKKSCSIKISHTVFGGDPCPGVEKTLSVEARCTSSLSGGFFREAVSSF
;
A
#
# COMPACT_ATOMS: atom_id res chain seq x y z
N MET A 1 0.97 -17.18 -15.17
CA MET A 1 0.27 -17.29 -13.87
C MET A 1 -0.66 -18.50 -14.00
N PHE A 2 -0.63 -19.43 -13.05
CA PHE A 2 -1.53 -20.57 -13.10
C PHE A 2 -2.92 -20.16 -12.64
N GLN A 3 -3.95 -20.69 -13.29
CA GLN A 3 -5.32 -20.47 -12.88
C GLN A 3 -5.55 -21.13 -11.52
N ASN A 4 -6.27 -20.44 -10.63
CA ASN A 4 -6.53 -20.87 -9.26
C ASN A 4 -8.03 -20.99 -8.93
N TYR A 5 -8.91 -20.79 -9.92
CA TYR A 5 -10.36 -20.93 -9.77
C TYR A 5 -11.01 -21.32 -11.11
N GLY A 6 -12.01 -22.20 -11.08
CA GLY A 6 -12.71 -22.73 -12.25
C GLY A 6 -12.77 -24.26 -12.26
N ALA A 7 -13.50 -24.83 -13.22
CA ALA A 7 -13.53 -26.29 -13.40
C ALA A 7 -12.30 -26.76 -14.19
N PHE A 8 -11.71 -27.89 -13.76
CA PHE A 8 -10.60 -28.57 -14.45
C PHE A 8 -9.35 -27.70 -14.72
N ILE A 9 -9.07 -26.74 -13.84
CA ILE A 9 -7.94 -25.80 -13.99
C ILE A 9 -6.58 -26.49 -14.03
N GLU A 10 -6.48 -27.69 -13.46
CA GLU A 10 -5.29 -28.53 -13.51
C GLU A 10 -5.01 -29.11 -14.91
N LYS A 11 -6.02 -29.15 -15.78
CA LYS A 11 -5.88 -29.59 -17.18
C LYS A 11 -5.47 -28.45 -18.10
N ASP A 12 -5.78 -27.22 -17.71
CA ASP A 12 -5.24 -26.07 -18.41
C ASP A 12 -3.77 -25.89 -18.05
N GLY A 13 -2.96 -25.48 -19.02
CA GLY A 13 -1.55 -25.28 -18.78
C GLY A 13 -0.98 -24.18 -19.64
N ALA A 14 0.19 -23.71 -19.26
CA ALA A 14 0.80 -22.52 -19.84
C ALA A 14 1.81 -22.86 -20.94
N GLY A 15 2.15 -21.85 -21.73
CA GLY A 15 3.20 -21.92 -22.76
C GLY A 15 2.66 -21.79 -24.18
N ILE A 16 3.56 -21.86 -25.15
CA ILE A 16 3.20 -21.81 -26.57
C ILE A 16 2.56 -23.15 -26.93
N ARG A 17 1.26 -23.13 -27.19
CA ARG A 17 0.45 -24.29 -27.56
C ARG A 17 -0.20 -24.04 -28.92
N GLY A 18 -0.29 -25.08 -29.75
CA GLY A 18 -1.00 -25.02 -31.02
C GLY A 18 -0.11 -24.73 -32.23
N THR A 19 -0.70 -24.07 -33.24
CA THR A 19 -0.05 -23.92 -34.54
C THR A 19 0.88 -22.70 -34.58
N ILE A 20 2.13 -22.90 -34.98
CA ILE A 20 3.15 -21.85 -35.07
C ILE A 20 3.47 -21.68 -36.54
N LYS A 21 3.10 -20.52 -37.11
CA LYS A 21 3.39 -20.19 -38.51
C LYS A 21 4.17 -18.90 -38.60
N ILE A 22 5.11 -18.86 -39.54
CA ILE A 22 5.75 -17.62 -39.97
C ILE A 22 5.17 -17.28 -41.34
N THR A 23 4.55 -16.11 -41.44
CA THR A 23 3.86 -15.63 -42.64
C THR A 23 4.65 -14.54 -43.34
N GLY A 24 4.28 -14.20 -44.58
CA GLY A 24 4.88 -13.08 -45.33
C GLY A 24 6.02 -13.45 -46.27
N PHE A 25 6.28 -14.74 -46.49
CA PHE A 25 7.21 -15.18 -47.53
C PHE A 25 6.51 -15.26 -48.89
N LYS A 26 7.27 -14.97 -49.96
CA LYS A 26 6.79 -15.07 -51.35
C LYS A 26 6.32 -16.48 -51.74
N ASN A 27 6.82 -17.50 -51.05
CA ASN A 27 6.54 -18.92 -51.34
C ASN A 27 5.48 -19.52 -50.40
N GLY A 28 4.73 -18.68 -49.69
CA GLY A 28 3.71 -19.10 -48.72
C GLY A 28 4.23 -19.21 -47.28
N ASP A 29 3.32 -19.52 -46.36
CA ASP A 29 3.61 -19.57 -44.94
C ASP A 29 4.45 -20.81 -44.57
N ILE A 30 5.36 -20.64 -43.60
CA ILE A 30 6.17 -21.72 -43.05
C ILE A 30 5.51 -22.21 -41.76
N ASP A 31 5.16 -23.50 -41.71
CA ASP A 31 4.60 -24.15 -40.51
C ASP A 31 5.72 -24.79 -39.68
N LEU A 32 5.88 -24.33 -38.44
CA LEU A 32 6.89 -24.80 -37.48
C LEU A 32 6.33 -25.77 -36.43
N SER A 33 5.04 -26.11 -36.49
CA SER A 33 4.39 -26.92 -35.46
C SER A 33 4.93 -28.34 -35.33
N LYS A 34 5.53 -28.88 -36.40
CA LYS A 34 6.14 -30.22 -36.42
C LYS A 34 7.67 -30.16 -36.50
N SER A 35 8.25 -28.98 -36.41
CA SER A 35 9.70 -28.81 -36.35
C SER A 35 10.26 -29.34 -35.03
N LEU A 36 11.57 -29.59 -34.98
CA LEU A 36 12.25 -29.94 -33.74
C LEU A 36 12.35 -28.69 -32.85
N TRP A 37 11.92 -28.80 -31.60
CA TRP A 37 11.97 -27.72 -30.61
C TRP A 37 12.91 -28.09 -29.46
N THR A 38 13.73 -27.13 -29.06
CA THR A 38 14.59 -27.24 -27.86
C THR A 38 13.97 -26.45 -26.72
N TYR A 39 14.02 -27.02 -25.51
CA TYR A 39 13.46 -26.42 -24.31
C TYR A 39 14.57 -26.14 -23.30
N GLN A 40 14.58 -24.93 -22.75
CA GLN A 40 15.40 -24.56 -21.61
C GLN A 40 14.47 -24.07 -20.50
N VAL A 41 14.50 -24.75 -19.36
CA VAL A 41 13.70 -24.39 -18.18
C VAL A 41 14.49 -23.38 -17.37
N GLY A 42 13.89 -22.25 -17.02
CA GLY A 42 14.50 -21.22 -16.18
C GLY A 42 15.58 -20.39 -16.89
N LEU A 43 16.11 -19.41 -16.17
CA LEU A 43 17.13 -18.48 -16.63
C LEU A 43 18.50 -18.90 -16.11
N GLN A 44 19.55 -18.60 -16.86
CA GLN A 44 20.92 -18.95 -16.46
C GLN A 44 21.32 -18.32 -15.11
N GLY A 45 20.89 -17.08 -14.85
CA GLY A 45 21.11 -16.43 -13.56
C GLY A 45 20.41 -17.09 -12.37
N GLU A 46 19.31 -17.82 -12.61
CA GLU A 46 18.63 -18.61 -11.57
C GLU A 46 19.45 -19.86 -11.22
N PHE A 47 19.98 -20.58 -12.23
CA PHE A 47 20.85 -21.73 -12.00
C PHE A 47 22.16 -21.37 -11.31
N LEU A 48 22.72 -20.21 -11.67
CA LEU A 48 23.90 -19.66 -11.00
C LEU A 48 23.59 -19.08 -9.62
N GLN A 49 22.31 -18.95 -9.25
CA GLN A 49 21.87 -18.36 -7.98
C GLN A 49 22.46 -16.96 -7.75
N LEU A 50 22.40 -16.07 -8.76
CA LEU A 50 22.95 -14.70 -8.68
C LEU A 50 22.39 -13.86 -7.53
N TYR A 51 21.30 -14.31 -6.92
CA TYR A 51 20.64 -13.67 -5.78
C TYR A 51 21.26 -14.00 -4.41
N THR A 52 22.28 -14.86 -4.33
CA THR A 52 22.97 -15.21 -3.07
C THR A 52 24.27 -14.42 -2.87
N GLU A 53 24.74 -14.33 -1.62
CA GLU A 53 26.01 -13.66 -1.27
C GLU A 53 27.25 -14.48 -1.69
N GLU A 54 27.09 -15.80 -1.90
CA GLU A 54 28.18 -16.76 -2.11
C GLU A 54 28.64 -16.88 -3.57
N ASN A 55 28.10 -16.06 -4.48
CA ASN A 55 28.45 -16.14 -5.90
C ASN A 55 29.66 -15.25 -6.25
N GLU A 56 30.84 -15.85 -6.35
CA GLU A 56 32.08 -15.24 -6.85
C GLU A 56 32.27 -15.36 -8.38
N TYR A 57 31.36 -16.04 -9.08
CA TYR A 57 31.55 -16.48 -10.49
C TYR A 57 30.90 -15.57 -11.53
N SER A 58 30.36 -14.41 -11.14
CA SER A 58 29.63 -13.52 -12.04
C SER A 58 30.42 -12.23 -12.33
N GLU A 59 30.71 -11.99 -13.61
CA GLU A 59 31.29 -10.74 -14.11
C GLU A 59 30.24 -9.63 -14.05
N TRP A 60 30.00 -9.07 -12.86
CA TRP A 60 29.16 -7.89 -12.70
C TRP A 60 29.85 -6.67 -13.34
N ILE A 61 29.10 -5.92 -14.12
CA ILE A 61 29.57 -4.68 -14.74
C ILE A 61 28.93 -3.51 -14.00
N GLU A 62 29.76 -2.51 -13.64
CA GLU A 62 29.27 -1.27 -13.05
C GLU A 62 28.34 -0.54 -14.01
N LEU A 63 27.14 -0.21 -13.51
CA LEU A 63 26.11 0.42 -14.32
C LEU A 63 26.32 1.94 -14.34
N THR A 64 26.35 2.52 -15.53
CA THR A 64 26.38 3.99 -15.69
C THR A 64 24.95 4.55 -15.81
N PRO A 65 24.69 5.80 -15.36
CA PRO A 65 23.36 6.41 -15.46
C PRO A 65 22.81 6.52 -16.89
N ASP A 66 23.70 6.62 -17.89
CA ASP A 66 23.36 6.71 -19.31
C ASP A 66 23.15 5.33 -19.97
N ALA A 67 23.27 4.24 -19.20
CA ALA A 67 23.08 2.90 -19.71
C ALA A 67 21.65 2.70 -20.22
N ILE A 68 21.54 2.18 -21.44
CA ILE A 68 20.25 1.86 -22.05
C ILE A 68 19.62 0.70 -21.28
N SER A 69 18.35 0.86 -20.89
CA SER A 69 17.58 -0.19 -20.23
C SER A 69 17.46 -1.41 -21.15
N SER A 70 17.92 -2.57 -20.67
CA SER A 70 17.91 -3.83 -21.41
C SER A 70 16.97 -4.85 -20.78
N THR A 71 16.30 -5.64 -21.63
CA THR A 71 15.47 -6.78 -21.22
C THR A 71 16.30 -7.94 -20.69
N PHE A 72 15.76 -8.67 -19.71
CA PHE A 72 16.40 -9.83 -19.07
C PHE A 72 17.75 -9.49 -18.43
N THR A 73 17.77 -8.40 -17.66
CA THR A 73 18.97 -7.90 -16.97
C THR A 73 18.93 -8.20 -15.48
N TRP A 74 20.08 -8.58 -14.93
CA TRP A 74 20.26 -8.72 -13.48
C TRP A 74 20.94 -7.47 -12.92
N TYR A 75 20.38 -6.92 -11.85
CA TYR A 75 20.95 -5.81 -11.09
C TYR A 75 21.26 -6.26 -9.67
N LYS A 76 22.34 -5.71 -9.12
CA LYS A 76 22.78 -5.95 -7.74
C LYS A 76 23.18 -4.63 -7.11
N THR A 77 22.81 -4.43 -5.86
CA THR A 77 23.28 -3.31 -5.04
C THR A 77 23.25 -3.70 -3.57
N TYR A 78 23.86 -2.88 -2.73
CA TYR A 78 23.76 -2.96 -1.28
C TYR A 78 23.02 -1.74 -0.74
N PHE A 79 22.29 -1.93 0.36
CA PHE A 79 21.57 -0.84 1.01
C PHE A 79 21.54 -0.99 2.53
N ASP A 80 21.46 0.16 3.20
CA ASP A 80 21.25 0.25 4.64
C ASP A 80 19.77 0.47 4.95
N VAL A 81 19.33 -0.08 6.07
CA VAL A 81 17.91 -0.02 6.44
C VAL A 81 17.65 1.22 7.28
N PRO A 82 16.62 2.01 6.98
CA PRO A 82 16.23 3.11 7.84
C PRO A 82 15.89 2.59 9.25
N GLY A 83 16.42 3.27 10.27
CA GLY A 83 16.21 2.91 11.67
C GLY A 83 14.73 2.87 12.09
N GLY A 84 14.47 2.23 13.23
CA GLY A 84 13.12 2.07 13.79
C GLY A 84 12.48 0.72 13.47
N THR A 85 11.20 0.59 13.80
CA THR A 85 10.44 -0.67 13.71
C THR A 85 9.36 -0.67 12.63
N ASP A 86 9.19 0.43 11.90
CA ASP A 86 8.15 0.57 10.88
C ASP A 86 8.37 -0.44 9.72
N PRO A 87 7.33 -1.02 9.10
CA PRO A 87 7.51 -1.95 7.99
C PRO A 87 8.30 -1.35 6.82
N VAL A 88 9.08 -2.18 6.13
CA VAL A 88 9.95 -1.76 5.02
C VAL A 88 9.38 -2.26 3.71
N ALA A 89 9.47 -1.45 2.66
CA ALA A 89 9.15 -1.85 1.30
C ALA A 89 10.16 -1.27 0.30
N LEU A 90 10.33 -1.95 -0.83
CA LEU A 90 11.02 -1.40 -1.99
C LEU A 90 10.01 -0.69 -2.89
N ASP A 91 10.30 0.56 -3.25
CA ASP A 91 9.60 1.29 -4.30
C ASP A 91 10.23 0.94 -5.65
N LEU A 92 9.52 0.11 -6.42
CA LEU A 92 9.92 -0.37 -7.73
C LEU A 92 9.14 0.32 -8.87
N LYS A 93 8.55 1.50 -8.62
CA LYS A 93 7.78 2.23 -9.65
C LYS A 93 8.56 2.55 -10.93
N SER A 94 9.89 2.64 -10.85
CA SER A 94 10.77 2.92 -11.99
C SER A 94 11.13 1.66 -12.79
N MET A 95 10.74 0.49 -12.31
CA MET A 95 11.01 -0.80 -12.92
C MET A 95 9.83 -1.25 -13.78
N GLY A 96 10.01 -2.33 -14.55
CA GLY A 96 8.98 -2.92 -15.39
C GLY A 96 8.37 -4.16 -14.77
N LYS A 97 8.95 -5.33 -15.08
CA LYS A 97 8.46 -6.64 -14.64
C LYS A 97 9.64 -7.52 -14.29
N GLY A 98 9.53 -8.23 -13.18
CA GLY A 98 10.50 -9.28 -12.87
C GLY A 98 10.40 -9.81 -11.45
N GLN A 99 11.55 -10.14 -10.88
CA GLN A 99 11.69 -10.76 -9.56
C GLN A 99 12.75 -10.03 -8.74
N ALA A 100 12.56 -10.02 -7.42
CA ALA A 100 13.48 -9.36 -6.51
C ALA A 100 13.84 -10.27 -5.31
N TRP A 101 15.06 -10.11 -4.83
CA TRP A 101 15.61 -10.82 -3.68
C TRP A 101 16.31 -9.86 -2.73
N VAL A 102 16.16 -10.11 -1.43
CA VAL A 102 16.90 -9.40 -0.38
C VAL A 102 17.62 -10.42 0.48
N ASN A 103 18.95 -10.33 0.57
CA ASN A 103 19.80 -11.26 1.31
C ASN A 103 19.51 -12.74 0.94
N GLY A 104 19.35 -13.03 -0.36
CA GLY A 104 18.99 -14.37 -0.86
C GLY A 104 17.51 -14.76 -0.74
N HIS A 105 16.70 -14.00 0.02
CA HIS A 105 15.27 -14.28 0.16
C HIS A 105 14.47 -13.68 -0.99
N HIS A 106 13.69 -14.50 -1.69
CA HIS A 106 12.80 -14.04 -2.76
C HIS A 106 11.61 -13.26 -2.17
N ILE A 107 11.56 -11.95 -2.43
CA ILE A 107 10.48 -11.07 -1.92
C ILE A 107 9.25 -11.06 -2.84
N GLY A 108 9.35 -11.67 -4.02
CA GLY A 108 8.25 -11.90 -4.95
C GLY A 108 8.46 -11.31 -6.33
N ARG A 109 7.42 -11.45 -7.14
CA ARG A 109 7.34 -10.88 -8.48
C ARG A 109 6.87 -9.43 -8.41
N TYR A 110 7.54 -8.54 -9.12
CA TYR A 110 7.06 -7.19 -9.35
C TYR A 110 6.55 -7.02 -10.78
N TRP A 111 5.53 -6.17 -10.91
CA TRP A 111 5.00 -5.77 -12.20
C TRP A 111 4.30 -4.42 -12.09
N THR A 112 4.89 -3.39 -12.69
CA THR A 112 4.35 -2.01 -12.72
C THR A 112 3.27 -1.84 -13.78
N ARG A 113 2.41 -2.84 -13.95
CA ARG A 113 1.30 -2.79 -14.90
C ARG A 113 0.30 -1.73 -14.47
N VAL A 114 -0.11 -0.86 -15.40
CA VAL A 114 -1.12 0.17 -15.12
C VAL A 114 -2.52 -0.46 -15.11
N SER A 115 -3.31 -0.13 -14.09
CA SER A 115 -4.71 -0.53 -13.98
C SER A 115 -5.59 0.22 -14.99
N PRO A 116 -6.76 -0.32 -15.38
CA PRO A 116 -7.72 0.42 -16.19
C PRO A 116 -8.08 1.78 -15.57
N GLU A 117 -8.34 2.78 -16.40
CA GLU A 117 -8.78 4.11 -15.93
C GLU A 117 -10.22 4.09 -15.39
N SER A 118 -11.05 3.18 -15.88
CA SER A 118 -12.45 3.00 -15.47
C SER A 118 -12.60 2.08 -14.26
N GLY A 119 -13.68 2.28 -13.48
CA GLY A 119 -14.11 1.39 -12.39
C GLY A 119 -14.06 2.04 -11.01
N CYS A 120 -13.16 2.99 -10.80
CA CYS A 120 -13.06 3.72 -9.54
C CYS A 120 -14.17 4.77 -9.43
N LYS A 121 -15.00 4.65 -8.39
CA LYS A 121 -16.00 5.67 -8.06
C LYS A 121 -15.34 6.82 -7.31
N GLN A 122 -15.80 8.05 -7.56
CA GLN A 122 -15.33 9.24 -6.85
C GLN A 122 -15.72 9.20 -5.36
N VAL A 123 -16.88 8.60 -5.05
CA VAL A 123 -17.38 8.42 -3.70
C VAL A 123 -17.71 6.94 -3.50
N CYS A 124 -17.11 6.33 -2.47
CA CYS A 124 -17.45 4.99 -1.99
C CYS A 124 -18.33 5.14 -0.75
N ASP A 125 -19.61 4.78 -0.87
CA ASP A 125 -20.53 4.75 0.26
C ASP A 125 -20.61 3.32 0.82
N TYR A 126 -20.41 3.18 2.13
CA TYR A 126 -20.54 1.89 2.80
C TYR A 126 -21.97 1.33 2.73
N ARG A 127 -22.98 2.19 2.59
CA ARG A 127 -24.40 1.83 2.51
C ARG A 127 -24.75 1.15 1.20
N GLY A 128 -25.79 0.31 1.22
CA GLY A 128 -26.30 -0.41 0.05
C GLY A 128 -25.49 -1.67 -0.29
N ALA A 129 -25.96 -2.44 -1.28
CA ALA A 129 -25.34 -3.69 -1.69
C ALA A 129 -23.85 -3.51 -2.01
N TYR A 130 -23.05 -4.51 -1.64
CA TYR A 130 -21.62 -4.54 -1.92
C TYR A 130 -21.33 -5.49 -3.09
N ASP A 131 -20.40 -5.08 -3.95
CA ASP A 131 -19.76 -5.89 -4.96
C ASP A 131 -18.27 -5.55 -4.99
N SER A 132 -17.45 -6.35 -5.70
CA SER A 132 -15.99 -6.16 -5.76
C SER A 132 -15.57 -4.83 -6.37
N ASP A 133 -16.45 -4.20 -7.15
CA ASP A 133 -16.13 -3.02 -7.95
C ASP A 133 -16.57 -1.72 -7.27
N LYS A 134 -17.41 -1.83 -6.22
CA LYS A 134 -18.07 -0.72 -5.55
C LYS A 134 -17.10 0.36 -5.06
N CYS A 135 -15.94 -0.05 -4.55
CA CYS A 135 -14.99 0.81 -3.87
C CYS A 135 -13.55 0.61 -4.39
N LEU A 136 -13.41 0.36 -5.69
CA LEU A 136 -12.09 0.28 -6.33
C LEU A 136 -11.34 1.60 -6.19
N THR A 137 -10.04 1.49 -5.98
CA THR A 137 -9.11 2.62 -5.90
C THR A 137 -7.92 2.37 -6.83
N ASN A 138 -7.09 3.41 -7.04
CA ASN A 138 -5.89 3.34 -7.87
C ASN A 138 -6.13 2.99 -9.36
N CYS A 139 -7.25 3.42 -9.94
CA CYS A 139 -7.46 3.37 -11.40
C CYS A 139 -6.48 4.28 -12.14
N GLY A 140 -6.02 3.85 -13.32
CA GLY A 140 -5.01 4.55 -14.13
C GLY A 140 -3.62 4.63 -13.47
N LYS A 141 -3.38 3.89 -12.39
CA LYS A 141 -2.09 3.86 -11.66
C LYS A 141 -1.46 2.47 -11.76
N PRO A 142 -0.14 2.33 -11.56
CA PRO A 142 0.48 1.02 -11.44
C PRO A 142 -0.18 0.19 -10.34
N THR A 143 -0.48 -1.07 -10.63
CA THR A 143 -1.22 -1.97 -9.73
C THR A 143 -0.51 -2.19 -8.41
N GLN A 144 0.83 -2.17 -8.42
CA GLN A 144 1.66 -2.24 -7.22
C GLN A 144 3.04 -1.63 -7.49
N THR A 145 3.43 -0.66 -6.66
CA THR A 145 4.76 -0.04 -6.69
C THR A 145 5.61 -0.40 -5.49
N LEU A 146 4.98 -0.66 -4.33
CA LEU A 146 5.65 -0.99 -3.08
C LEU A 146 5.63 -2.51 -2.85
N TYR A 147 6.81 -3.08 -2.61
CA TYR A 147 7.01 -4.52 -2.38
C TYR A 147 7.59 -4.72 -0.99
N HIS A 148 6.80 -5.36 -0.11
CA HIS A 148 7.15 -5.53 1.31
C HIS A 148 8.40 -6.39 1.49
N VAL A 149 9.29 -5.93 2.39
CA VAL A 149 10.47 -6.66 2.84
C VAL A 149 10.34 -6.88 4.35
N PRO A 150 10.18 -8.14 4.80
CA PRO A 150 10.12 -8.45 6.22
C PRO A 150 11.36 -7.93 6.96
N ARG A 151 11.13 -7.20 8.06
CA ARG A 151 12.22 -6.68 8.92
C ARG A 151 13.16 -7.79 9.41
N SER A 152 12.65 -9.01 9.62
CA SER A 152 13.46 -10.16 10.04
C SER A 152 14.44 -10.68 8.97
N TRP A 153 14.29 -10.27 7.72
CA TRP A 153 15.22 -10.62 6.63
C TRP A 153 16.34 -9.60 6.46
N LEU A 154 16.29 -8.52 7.25
CA LEU A 154 17.17 -7.37 7.12
C LEU A 154 18.21 -7.32 8.24
N ARG A 155 19.42 -6.93 7.86
CA ARG A 155 20.52 -6.49 8.73
C ARG A 155 20.47 -4.97 8.87
N GLU A 156 21.19 -4.40 9.83
CA GLU A 156 21.23 -2.94 10.02
C GLU A 156 21.84 -2.22 8.80
N SER A 157 22.90 -2.80 8.24
CA SER A 157 23.61 -2.30 7.07
C SER A 157 23.98 -3.42 6.11
N ASN A 158 24.43 -3.04 4.92
CA ASN A 158 25.00 -3.96 3.92
C ASN A 158 24.04 -5.10 3.51
N ASN A 159 22.77 -4.76 3.27
CA ASN A 159 21.79 -5.73 2.76
C ASN A 159 21.92 -5.86 1.25
N LEU A 160 22.08 -7.09 0.77
CA LEU A 160 22.12 -7.40 -0.65
C LEU A 160 20.72 -7.29 -1.26
N LEU A 161 20.57 -6.44 -2.28
CA LEU A 161 19.40 -6.41 -3.16
C LEU A 161 19.81 -6.93 -4.54
N VAL A 162 19.10 -7.96 -5.01
CA VAL A 162 19.24 -8.47 -6.39
C VAL A 162 17.90 -8.40 -7.09
N ILE A 163 17.91 -7.93 -8.34
CA ILE A 163 16.71 -7.78 -9.18
C ILE A 163 16.96 -8.42 -10.53
N LEU A 164 16.02 -9.26 -10.97
CA LEU A 164 15.87 -9.65 -12.36
C LEU A 164 14.82 -8.73 -13.00
N GLU A 165 15.17 -8.02 -14.06
CA GLU A 165 14.27 -7.21 -14.89
C GLU A 165 14.05 -7.91 -16.24
N GLU A 166 12.83 -8.37 -16.49
CA GLU A 166 12.44 -9.06 -17.73
C GLU A 166 12.12 -8.08 -18.86
N THR A 167 11.75 -6.83 -18.54
CA THR A 167 11.33 -5.82 -19.50
C THR A 167 12.32 -4.65 -19.52
N ALA A 168 11.87 -3.42 -19.28
CA ALA A 168 12.76 -2.27 -19.22
C ALA A 168 12.42 -1.49 -17.95
N GLY A 169 13.44 -1.24 -17.13
CA GLY A 169 13.35 -0.52 -15.87
C GLY A 169 14.59 0.35 -15.66
N ASN A 170 14.43 1.41 -14.87
CA ASN A 170 15.53 2.24 -14.40
C ASN A 170 15.86 1.89 -12.93
N PRO A 171 16.96 1.17 -12.66
CA PRO A 171 17.31 0.74 -11.30
C PRO A 171 17.72 1.91 -10.39
N PHE A 172 18.17 3.05 -10.94
CA PHE A 172 18.51 4.24 -10.15
C PHE A 172 17.27 4.91 -9.52
N GLY A 173 16.06 4.58 -9.99
CA GLY A 173 14.80 5.06 -9.39
C GLY A 173 14.31 4.21 -8.21
N ILE A 174 14.96 3.07 -7.94
CA ILE A 174 14.59 2.20 -6.83
C ILE A 174 14.91 2.89 -5.51
N SER A 175 14.02 2.79 -4.54
CA SER A 175 14.29 3.31 -3.20
C SER A 175 13.67 2.46 -2.11
N VAL A 176 14.30 2.46 -0.94
CA VAL A 176 13.76 1.84 0.26
C VAL A 176 12.80 2.83 0.94
N LYS A 177 11.57 2.39 1.20
CA LYS A 177 10.53 3.17 1.86
C LYS A 177 10.13 2.52 3.17
N LEU A 178 9.88 3.37 4.16
CA LEU A 178 9.15 2.97 5.37
C LEU A 178 7.66 3.12 5.10
N HIS A 179 6.90 2.07 5.36
CA HIS A 179 5.45 2.18 5.44
C HIS A 179 5.09 2.69 6.84
N LEU A 180 4.76 3.97 6.92
CA LEU A 180 4.40 4.62 8.17
C LEU A 180 2.97 4.21 8.57
N SER A 181 2.82 3.16 9.38
CA SER A 181 1.56 2.84 10.10
C SER A 181 1.14 3.95 11.07
N ARG A 182 2.02 4.94 11.24
CA ARG A 182 1.83 6.11 12.08
C ARG A 182 0.79 7.08 11.55
N LEU A 183 0.43 7.10 10.27
CA LEU A 183 -0.59 8.04 9.79
C LEU A 183 -1.97 7.37 9.80
N ILE A 184 -2.90 7.92 10.57
CA ILE A 184 -4.30 7.48 10.60
C ILE A 184 -5.22 8.59 10.12
N CYS A 185 -6.28 8.21 9.42
CA CYS A 185 -7.24 9.13 8.85
C CYS A 185 -8.66 8.65 9.09
N ALA A 186 -9.62 9.57 9.19
CA ALA A 186 -11.04 9.25 9.18
C ALA A 186 -11.85 10.40 8.57
N GLN A 187 -13.01 10.06 8.00
CA GLN A 187 -13.96 11.01 7.43
C GLN A 187 -15.39 10.58 7.74
N VAL A 188 -16.19 11.45 8.34
CA VAL A 188 -17.59 11.17 8.73
C VAL A 188 -18.45 12.40 8.48
N SER A 189 -19.58 12.21 7.79
CA SER A 189 -20.58 13.25 7.51
C SER A 189 -21.71 13.26 8.53
N GLU A 190 -22.44 14.37 8.60
CA GLU A 190 -23.67 14.49 9.40
C GLU A 190 -24.76 13.50 8.97
N SER A 191 -24.75 13.03 7.71
CA SER A 191 -25.72 12.06 7.21
C SER A 191 -25.30 10.59 7.36
N ASN A 192 -24.11 10.31 7.90
CA ASN A 192 -23.70 8.94 8.20
C ASN A 192 -24.66 8.34 9.24
N TYR A 193 -24.93 7.03 9.17
CA TYR A 193 -25.73 6.39 10.23
C TYR A 193 -24.87 6.14 11.48
N PRO A 194 -25.48 6.16 12.67
CA PRO A 194 -24.84 5.63 13.87
C PRO A 194 -24.46 4.15 13.68
N THR A 195 -23.52 3.66 14.49
CA THR A 195 -23.08 2.27 14.40
C THR A 195 -24.26 1.31 14.63
N LEU A 196 -24.31 0.20 13.86
CA LEU A 196 -25.37 -0.82 13.97
C LEU A 196 -25.52 -1.36 15.40
N GLN A 197 -24.43 -1.37 16.17
CA GLN A 197 -24.42 -1.81 17.56
C GLN A 197 -25.25 -0.88 18.47
N LYS A 198 -25.25 0.44 18.22
CA LYS A 198 -26.12 1.39 18.93
C LYS A 198 -27.58 1.23 18.53
N LEU A 199 -27.85 0.92 17.25
CA LEU A 199 -29.21 0.66 16.75
C LEU A 199 -29.79 -0.65 17.34
N LEU A 200 -28.99 -1.72 17.36
CA LEU A 200 -29.39 -3.02 17.93
C LEU A 200 -29.61 -2.98 19.44
N ASN A 201 -28.77 -2.23 20.18
CA ASN A 201 -28.95 -2.09 21.62
C ASN A 201 -30.20 -1.27 21.99
N ALA A 202 -30.62 -0.33 21.14
CA ALA A 202 -31.85 0.42 21.33
C ALA A 202 -33.13 -0.38 21.06
N ASP A 203 -33.05 -1.45 20.26
CA ASP A 203 -34.18 -2.38 20.06
C ASP A 203 -34.29 -3.42 21.20
N LEU A 204 -33.17 -3.74 21.87
CA LEU A 204 -33.11 -4.76 22.93
C LEU A 204 -33.39 -4.20 24.34
N ILE A 205 -33.09 -2.93 24.56
CA ILE A 205 -33.37 -2.21 25.79
C ILE A 205 -34.48 -1.24 25.40
N VAL A 206 -35.64 -1.30 26.03
CA VAL A 206 -36.75 -0.33 25.82
C VAL A 206 -36.36 1.05 26.38
N GLU A 207 -35.20 1.56 25.99
CA GLU A 207 -34.79 2.94 26.14
C GLU A 207 -35.21 3.65 24.85
N GLU A 208 -35.98 4.73 24.98
CA GLU A 208 -36.26 5.60 23.84
C GLU A 208 -34.94 5.94 23.14
N VAL A 209 -34.90 5.77 21.82
CA VAL A 209 -33.82 6.28 20.96
C VAL A 209 -33.78 7.79 21.18
N THR A 210 -33.03 8.24 22.18
CA THR A 210 -32.81 9.67 22.41
C THR A 210 -32.00 10.19 21.23
N ALA A 211 -32.32 11.38 20.73
CA ALA A 211 -31.67 11.98 19.56
C ALA A 211 -30.12 11.95 19.65
N ASN A 212 -29.57 11.95 20.88
CA ASN A 212 -28.13 11.86 21.14
C ASN A 212 -27.47 10.52 20.75
N ASN A 213 -28.20 9.40 20.70
CA ASN A 213 -27.64 8.10 20.32
C ASN A 213 -27.51 7.90 18.80
N THR A 214 -28.10 8.81 18.02
CA THR A 214 -28.07 8.76 16.55
C THR A 214 -26.99 9.64 15.91
N ILE A 215 -26.31 10.47 16.71
CA ILE A 215 -25.29 11.39 16.21
C ILE A 215 -24.08 10.58 15.70
N PRO A 216 -23.64 10.79 14.45
CA PRO A 216 -22.47 10.09 13.91
C PRO A 216 -21.22 10.42 14.71
N GLU A 217 -20.32 9.45 14.84
CA GLU A 217 -19.06 9.61 15.56
C GLU A 217 -17.88 9.25 14.64
N LEU A 218 -16.87 10.10 14.63
CA LEU A 218 -15.58 9.82 14.02
C LEU A 218 -14.68 9.15 15.05
N HIS A 219 -14.15 7.98 14.71
CA HIS A 219 -13.25 7.21 15.55
C HIS A 219 -11.83 7.23 14.98
N LEU A 220 -10.86 7.49 15.84
CA LEU A 220 -9.44 7.31 15.54
C LEU A 220 -8.83 6.29 16.49
N TYR A 221 -7.93 5.47 15.95
CA TYR A 221 -7.26 4.41 16.70
C TYR A 221 -5.83 4.22 16.20
N CYS A 222 -4.86 4.25 17.12
CA CYS A 222 -3.48 3.85 16.86
C CYS A 222 -3.28 2.37 17.23
N GLN A 223 -2.36 1.71 16.51
CA GLN A 223 -1.95 0.33 16.82
C GLN A 223 -1.43 0.18 18.26
N GLU A 224 -1.32 -1.06 18.75
CA GLU A 224 -0.82 -1.31 20.10
C GLU A 224 0.56 -0.69 20.35
N GLY A 225 0.77 -0.21 21.58
CA GLY A 225 1.99 0.51 21.95
C GLY A 225 2.16 1.89 21.30
N HIS A 226 1.13 2.45 20.67
CA HIS A 226 1.16 3.78 20.06
C HIS A 226 0.06 4.69 20.60
N THR A 227 0.33 6.00 20.63
CA THR A 227 -0.63 7.06 20.96
C THR A 227 -0.66 8.11 19.87
N ILE A 228 -1.77 8.82 19.73
CA ILE A 228 -1.94 9.92 18.79
C ILE A 228 -1.05 11.08 19.25
N SER A 229 0.08 11.28 18.57
CA SER A 229 1.07 12.31 18.88
C SER A 229 0.64 13.71 18.45
N SER A 230 0.00 13.81 17.29
CA SER A 230 -0.34 15.08 16.65
C SER A 230 -1.48 14.90 15.64
N ILE A 231 -2.25 15.97 15.44
CA ILE A 231 -3.27 16.07 14.40
C ILE A 231 -2.66 16.90 13.26
N THR A 232 -2.48 16.30 12.09
CA THR A 232 -1.87 16.97 10.93
C THR A 232 -2.91 17.70 10.08
N PHE A 233 -4.16 17.25 10.11
CA PHE A 233 -5.27 17.91 9.44
C PHE A 233 -6.57 17.68 10.22
N ALA A 234 -7.42 18.69 10.33
CA ALA A 234 -8.80 18.53 10.75
C ALA A 234 -9.67 19.63 10.14
N SER A 235 -10.80 19.25 9.55
CA SER A 235 -11.76 20.21 8.99
C SER A 235 -13.19 19.67 9.11
N PHE A 236 -14.02 20.37 9.89
CA PHE A 236 -15.47 20.21 9.93
C PHE A 236 -16.13 21.25 9.02
N GLY A 237 -16.85 20.79 7.99
CA GLY A 237 -17.44 21.65 6.97
C GLY A 237 -17.52 20.90 5.65
N THR A 238 -16.92 21.43 4.58
CA THR A 238 -16.91 20.77 3.25
C THR A 238 -15.50 20.38 2.81
N PRO A 239 -14.73 19.58 3.59
CA PRO A 239 -13.39 19.18 3.19
C PRO A 239 -13.40 18.31 1.92
N GLY A 240 -12.39 18.49 1.07
CA GLY A 240 -12.17 17.68 -0.13
C GLY A 240 -10.99 16.72 0.00
N GLY A 241 -10.85 15.82 -0.96
CA GLY A 241 -9.73 14.89 -1.04
C GLY A 241 -9.88 13.64 -0.17
N THR A 242 -8.79 12.90 -0.04
CA THR A 242 -8.72 11.61 0.67
C THR A 242 -7.56 11.63 1.68
N CYS A 243 -7.45 10.63 2.55
CA CYS A 243 -6.32 10.46 3.46
C CYS A 243 -4.97 10.72 2.76
N GLN A 244 -4.04 11.45 3.41
CA GLN A 244 -2.78 11.98 2.87
C GLN A 244 -2.89 13.12 1.86
N ASN A 245 -4.10 13.47 1.41
CA ASN A 245 -4.35 14.52 0.44
C ASN A 245 -5.67 15.26 0.75
N PHE A 246 -5.97 15.45 2.04
CA PHE A 246 -7.12 16.23 2.44
C PHE A 246 -6.87 17.71 2.16
N SER A 247 -7.93 18.40 1.76
CA SER A 247 -7.93 19.83 1.51
C SER A 247 -9.08 20.50 2.23
N ARG A 248 -8.82 21.71 2.73
CA ARG A 248 -9.87 22.55 3.31
C ARG A 248 -10.79 23.04 2.19
N GLY A 249 -12.10 22.87 2.35
CA GLY A 249 -13.08 23.45 1.44
C GLY A 249 -13.53 24.86 1.83
N ASN A 250 -14.50 25.37 1.08
CA ASN A 250 -15.05 26.73 1.28
C ASN A 250 -15.74 26.90 2.63
N CYS A 251 -16.34 25.84 3.18
CA CYS A 251 -16.87 25.82 4.53
C CYS A 251 -15.92 25.07 5.47
N HIS A 252 -15.57 25.70 6.59
CA HIS A 252 -14.67 25.14 7.59
C HIS A 252 -14.88 25.83 8.95
N ALA A 253 -15.10 25.03 10.00
CA ALA A 253 -15.10 25.50 11.39
C ALA A 253 -13.66 25.73 11.88
N PRO A 254 -13.25 26.96 12.25
CA PRO A 254 -11.89 27.24 12.71
C PRO A 254 -11.45 26.44 13.95
N SER A 255 -12.42 25.99 14.75
CA SER A 255 -12.21 25.17 15.95
C SER A 255 -11.81 23.72 15.65
N SER A 256 -11.88 23.26 14.39
CA SER A 256 -11.72 21.85 14.00
C SER A 256 -10.46 21.20 14.57
N ILE A 257 -9.30 21.83 14.37
CA ILE A 257 -8.02 21.31 14.89
C ILE A 257 -8.01 21.31 16.42
N SER A 258 -8.42 22.41 17.07
CA SER A 258 -8.38 22.50 18.54
C SER A 258 -9.28 21.47 19.22
N VAL A 259 -10.47 21.23 18.67
CA VAL A 259 -11.43 20.23 19.19
C VAL A 259 -10.85 18.83 19.06
N VAL A 260 -10.37 18.48 17.87
CA VAL A 260 -9.84 17.15 17.61
C VAL A 260 -8.55 16.90 18.39
N SER A 261 -7.64 17.87 18.46
CA SER A 261 -6.43 17.76 19.27
C SER A 261 -6.75 17.56 20.75
N LYS A 262 -7.70 18.34 21.29
CA LYS A 262 -8.12 18.20 22.69
C LYS A 262 -8.68 16.80 22.99
N GLU A 263 -9.47 16.25 22.07
CA GLU A 263 -10.10 14.95 22.29
C GLU A 263 -9.18 13.75 22.02
N CYS A 264 -8.22 13.86 21.10
CA CYS A 264 -7.45 12.72 20.60
C CYS A 264 -5.99 12.70 20.99
N GLN A 265 -5.34 13.86 21.11
CA GLN A 265 -3.90 13.92 21.29
C GLN A 265 -3.49 13.31 22.65
N GLY A 266 -2.45 12.48 22.63
CA GLY A 266 -1.95 11.70 23.76
C GLY A 266 -2.70 10.39 24.03
N LYS A 267 -3.84 10.13 23.38
CA LYS A 267 -4.64 8.91 23.60
C LYS A 267 -4.35 7.84 22.54
N LYS A 268 -4.55 6.56 22.89
CA LYS A 268 -4.50 5.44 21.93
C LYS A 268 -5.68 5.50 20.94
N SER A 269 -6.85 5.91 21.44
CA SER A 269 -8.08 6.02 20.67
C SER A 269 -8.95 7.16 21.19
N CYS A 270 -9.76 7.73 20.30
CA CYS A 270 -10.73 8.78 20.63
C CYS A 270 -11.97 8.67 19.73
N SER A 271 -13.06 9.32 20.15
CA SER A 271 -14.29 9.46 19.38
C SER A 271 -14.76 10.91 19.42
N ILE A 272 -15.13 11.48 18.28
CA ILE A 272 -15.68 12.84 18.17
C ILE A 272 -17.08 12.77 17.57
N LYS A 273 -18.06 13.36 18.24
CA LYS A 273 -19.42 13.49 17.71
C LYS A 273 -19.47 14.53 16.60
N ILE A 274 -20.12 14.18 15.49
CA ILE A 274 -20.32 15.06 14.35
C ILE A 274 -21.54 15.93 14.63
N SER A 275 -21.31 17.08 15.27
CA SER A 275 -22.37 18.04 15.61
C SER A 275 -21.82 19.46 15.65
N HIS A 276 -22.62 20.44 15.20
CA HIS A 276 -22.27 21.86 15.25
C HIS A 276 -21.95 22.35 16.67
N THR A 277 -22.54 21.78 17.73
CA THR A 277 -22.27 22.21 19.11
C THR A 277 -20.85 21.90 19.54
N VAL A 278 -20.30 20.77 19.08
CA VAL A 278 -18.92 20.33 19.36
C VAL A 278 -17.90 21.27 18.72
N PHE A 279 -18.23 21.83 17.56
CA PHE A 279 -17.35 22.72 16.80
C PHE A 279 -17.63 24.21 17.01
N GLY A 280 -18.45 24.57 18.00
CA GLY A 280 -18.70 25.97 18.37
C GLY A 280 -19.70 26.71 17.48
N GLY A 281 -20.51 25.99 16.71
CA GLY A 281 -21.55 26.54 15.84
C GLY A 281 -21.60 25.84 14.50
N ASP A 282 -22.63 26.19 13.71
CA ASP A 282 -22.76 25.75 12.33
C ASP A 282 -21.86 26.63 11.42
N PRO A 283 -20.79 26.08 10.80
CA PRO A 283 -19.90 26.86 9.94
C PRO A 283 -20.51 27.24 8.58
N CYS A 284 -21.58 26.57 8.15
CA CYS A 284 -22.27 26.83 6.89
C CYS A 284 -23.72 26.29 6.94
N PRO A 285 -24.70 27.11 7.34
CA PRO A 285 -26.09 26.70 7.40
C PRO A 285 -26.63 26.19 6.06
N GLY A 286 -27.41 25.10 6.10
CA GLY A 286 -28.01 24.49 4.91
C GLY A 286 -27.08 23.63 4.05
N VAL A 287 -25.80 23.53 4.42
CA VAL A 287 -24.82 22.63 3.77
C VAL A 287 -24.52 21.46 4.70
N GLU A 288 -24.48 20.24 4.16
CA GLU A 288 -24.06 19.05 4.91
C GLU A 288 -22.58 19.15 5.31
N LYS A 289 -22.27 18.95 6.59
CA LYS A 289 -20.90 18.98 7.07
C LYS A 289 -20.32 17.59 7.17
N THR A 290 -19.04 17.53 6.87
CA THR A 290 -18.18 16.37 7.05
C THR A 290 -16.98 16.78 7.88
N LEU A 291 -16.63 15.94 8.86
CA LEU A 291 -15.37 16.01 9.58
C LEU A 291 -14.37 15.09 8.90
N SER A 292 -13.30 15.67 8.35
CA SER A 292 -12.12 14.91 7.89
C SER A 292 -10.95 15.18 8.83
N VAL A 293 -10.28 14.11 9.28
CA VAL A 293 -9.15 14.18 10.21
C VAL A 293 -7.99 13.33 9.69
N GLU A 294 -6.77 13.85 9.85
CA GLU A 294 -5.51 13.13 9.71
C GLU A 294 -4.67 13.33 10.97
N ALA A 295 -4.10 12.25 11.49
CA ALA A 295 -3.32 12.25 12.70
C ALA A 295 -2.10 11.33 12.60
N ARG A 296 -1.07 11.64 13.39
CA ARG A 296 0.14 10.82 13.51
C ARG A 296 0.17 10.11 14.85
N CYS A 297 0.37 8.81 14.84
CA CYS A 297 0.69 7.96 15.97
C CYS A 297 2.19 7.93 16.22
N THR A 298 2.61 7.85 17.47
CA THR A 298 3.99 7.56 17.87
C THR A 298 4.01 6.45 18.89
N SER A 299 5.09 5.67 18.92
CA SER A 299 5.28 4.68 19.98
C SER A 299 5.25 5.37 21.34
N SER A 300 4.47 4.82 22.28
CA SER A 300 4.42 5.27 23.67
C SER A 300 5.70 4.91 24.44
N LEU A 301 6.62 4.14 23.83
CA LEU A 301 7.92 3.80 24.38
C LEU A 301 8.97 4.86 24.02
N SER A 302 8.77 6.09 24.51
CA SER A 302 9.85 7.06 24.71
C SER A 302 10.36 6.98 26.17
N GLY A 303 10.59 5.76 26.65
CA GLY A 303 11.23 5.47 27.93
C GLY A 303 12.30 4.41 27.70
N GLY A 304 13.56 4.78 27.88
CA GLY A 304 14.74 4.00 27.48
C GLY A 304 14.72 2.54 27.95
N PHE A 305 15.00 1.64 27.01
CA PHE A 305 15.16 0.20 27.24
C PHE A 305 16.63 -0.20 27.50
N PHE A 306 17.40 0.68 28.13
CA PHE A 306 18.67 0.30 28.76
C PHE A 306 18.55 0.52 30.26
N ARG A 307 18.24 -0.56 30.98
CA ARG A 307 18.52 -0.68 32.42
C ARG A 307 19.72 -1.61 32.50
N GLU A 308 20.86 -1.05 32.89
CA GLU A 308 22.13 -1.72 33.18
C GLU A 308 23.05 -1.96 31.96
N ALA A 309 24.22 -1.32 32.02
CA ALA A 309 25.42 -1.69 31.29
C ALA A 309 26.47 -2.10 32.33
N VAL A 310 26.98 -3.32 32.24
CA VAL A 310 28.12 -3.78 33.03
C VAL A 310 29.37 -3.45 32.23
N SER A 311 30.17 -2.52 32.74
CA SER A 311 31.55 -2.31 32.31
C SER A 311 32.41 -3.41 32.89
N SER A 312 32.68 -4.44 32.10
CA SER A 312 33.80 -5.35 32.34
C SER A 312 35.01 -4.79 31.60
N PHE A 313 36.14 -4.67 32.29
CA PHE A 313 37.45 -4.40 31.68
C PHE A 313 37.75 -5.33 30.50
#